data_AF-A0A662CPA9-F1
#
_entry.id   AF-A0A662CPA9-F1
#
_cell.length_a   1.000
_cell.length_b   1.000
_cell.length_c   1.000
_cell.angle_alpha   90.00
_cell.angle_beta   90.00
_cell.angle_gamma   90.00
#
_symmetry.space_group_name_H-M   'P 1'
#
loop_
_entity.id
_entity.type
_entity.pdbx_description
1 polymer ?
#
loop_
_entity_poly.entity_id
_entity_poly.type
_entity_poly.pdbx_seq_one_letter_code
_entity_poly.pdbx_strand_id
1 'polypeptide(L)'
;KKFENIFVLGDAANLPTSKAGSVAHFAAEILFENIMSAMENRPLTAKFDGHANCYIETGYGKGALIDFNYDTEPLPGTYPLPGIGPFGLLKNTKINHYGKMIFRWIYWHILLRGKEMPIEAHMTMAGKKNSID
;
A
#
# COMPACT_ATOMS: atom_id res chain seq x y z
N LYS A 1 -17.06 -15.65 7.71
CA LYS A 1 -16.56 -15.77 9.10
C LYS A 1 -17.13 -17.05 9.72
N LYS A 2 -16.50 -18.21 9.47
CA LYS A 2 -16.98 -19.52 9.97
C LYS A 2 -15.94 -20.21 10.88
N PHE A 3 -14.68 -19.84 10.76
CA PHE A 3 -13.55 -20.40 11.51
C PHE A 3 -12.73 -19.23 12.07
N GLU A 4 -12.46 -19.24 13.38
CA GLU A 4 -11.77 -18.15 14.08
C GLU A 4 -10.24 -18.23 13.96
N ASN A 5 -9.72 -19.41 13.64
CA ASN A 5 -8.29 -19.69 13.51
C ASN A 5 -7.81 -19.83 12.05
N ILE A 6 -8.63 -19.40 11.09
CA ILE A 6 -8.27 -19.40 9.66
C ILE A 6 -8.13 -17.95 9.20
N PHE A 7 -6.95 -17.63 8.69
CA PHE A 7 -6.60 -16.32 8.16
C PHE A 7 -6.37 -16.42 6.64
N VAL A 8 -6.79 -15.39 5.89
CA VAL A 8 -6.64 -15.32 4.44
C VAL A 8 -6.06 -13.95 4.07
N LEU A 9 -5.12 -13.93 3.14
CA LEU A 9 -4.37 -12.74 2.73
C LEU A 9 -4.39 -12.56 1.21
N GLY A 10 -4.24 -11.31 0.76
CA GLY A 10 -4.02 -10.98 -0.65
C GLY A 10 -5.23 -11.26 -1.54
N ASP A 11 -4.98 -11.65 -2.78
CA ASP A 11 -6.01 -11.76 -3.82
C ASP A 11 -7.06 -12.83 -3.50
N ALA A 12 -6.72 -13.84 -2.70
CA ALA A 12 -7.64 -14.88 -2.23
C ALA A 12 -8.61 -14.36 -1.15
N ALA A 13 -8.29 -13.25 -0.49
CA ALA A 13 -9.14 -12.66 0.52
C ALA A 13 -10.31 -11.87 -0.10
N ASN A 14 -11.44 -11.84 0.61
CA ASN A 14 -12.60 -11.03 0.24
C ASN A 14 -12.53 -9.62 0.86
N LEU A 15 -11.37 -8.99 0.79
CA LEU A 15 -11.19 -7.59 1.19
C LEU A 15 -11.81 -6.68 0.12
N PRO A 16 -12.70 -5.73 0.47
CA PRO A 16 -13.37 -4.86 -0.50
C PRO A 16 -12.47 -3.72 -1.01
N THR A 17 -11.24 -4.03 -1.42
CA THR A 17 -10.28 -3.09 -2.02
C THR A 17 -9.67 -3.70 -3.29
N SER A 18 -8.78 -2.96 -3.95
CA SER A 18 -8.03 -3.44 -5.11
C SER A 18 -7.19 -4.68 -4.77
N LYS A 19 -7.08 -5.60 -5.73
CA LYS A 19 -6.23 -6.79 -5.63
C LYS A 19 -4.86 -6.47 -6.23
N ALA A 20 -3.88 -6.22 -5.35
CA ALA A 20 -2.55 -5.76 -5.75
C ALA A 20 -1.48 -6.15 -4.72
N GLY A 21 -0.22 -6.18 -5.17
CA GLY A 21 0.93 -6.50 -4.31
C GLY A 21 1.09 -5.55 -3.12
N SER A 22 0.82 -4.25 -3.30
CA SER A 22 0.84 -3.27 -2.19
C SER A 22 -0.20 -3.61 -1.12
N VAL A 23 -1.40 -3.99 -1.55
CA VAL A 23 -2.51 -4.33 -0.66
C VAL A 23 -2.20 -5.62 0.10
N ALA A 24 -1.64 -6.62 -0.58
CA ALA A 24 -1.18 -7.83 0.07
C ALA A 24 -0.09 -7.54 1.10
N HIS A 25 0.83 -6.61 0.81
CA HIS A 25 1.87 -6.20 1.76
C HIS A 25 1.30 -5.49 2.99
N PHE A 26 0.50 -4.45 2.81
CA PHE A 26 -0.09 -3.70 3.94
C PHE A 26 -1.05 -4.57 4.77
N ALA A 27 -1.87 -5.40 4.13
CA ALA A 27 -2.72 -6.35 4.84
C ALA A 27 -1.91 -7.43 5.58
N ALA A 28 -0.69 -7.77 5.13
CA ALA A 28 0.16 -8.74 5.80
C ALA A 28 0.68 -8.20 7.14
N GLU A 29 0.97 -6.91 7.25
CA GLU A 29 1.39 -6.28 8.51
C GLU A 29 0.27 -6.34 9.56
N ILE A 30 -0.95 -5.96 9.16
CA ILE A 30 -2.14 -6.07 10.02
C ILE A 30 -2.41 -7.52 10.40
N LEU A 31 -2.25 -8.44 9.45
CA LEU A 31 -2.46 -9.86 9.71
C LEU A 31 -1.41 -10.42 10.68
N PHE A 32 -0.14 -10.00 10.55
CA PHE A 32 0.94 -10.41 11.45
C PHE A 32 0.61 -10.02 12.90
N GLU A 33 0.22 -8.77 13.15
CA GLU A 33 -0.17 -8.31 14.49
C GLU A 33 -1.34 -9.13 15.09
N ASN A 34 -2.34 -9.42 14.26
CA ASN A 34 -3.49 -10.22 14.68
C ASN A 34 -3.13 -11.69 14.91
N ILE A 35 -2.24 -12.29 14.11
CA ILE A 35 -1.75 -13.65 14.36
C ILE A 35 -0.99 -13.71 15.70
N MET A 36 -0.14 -12.73 15.97
CA MET A 36 0.58 -12.66 17.25
C MET A 36 -0.39 -12.55 18.43
N SER A 37 -1.43 -11.70 18.30
CA SER A 37 -2.49 -11.59 19.31
C SER A 37 -3.26 -12.91 19.48
N ALA A 38 -3.61 -13.59 18.38
CA ALA A 38 -4.31 -14.86 18.41
C ALA A 38 -3.51 -15.97 19.13
N MET A 39 -2.20 -16.05 18.88
CA MET A 39 -1.29 -17.00 19.54
C MET A 39 -1.27 -16.82 21.07
N GLU A 40 -1.49 -15.59 21.54
CA GLU A 40 -1.51 -15.23 22.96
C GLU A 40 -2.93 -15.16 23.54
N ASN A 41 -3.96 -15.56 22.78
CA ASN A 41 -5.38 -15.43 23.15
C ASN A 41 -5.80 -13.98 23.48
N ARG A 42 -5.17 -13.00 22.86
CA ARG A 42 -5.52 -11.58 22.97
C ARG A 42 -6.54 -11.16 21.89
N PRO A 43 -7.35 -10.11 22.14
CA PRO A 43 -8.24 -9.57 21.12
C PRO A 43 -7.51 -9.12 19.85
N LEU A 44 -8.13 -9.35 18.70
CA LEU A 44 -7.61 -8.94 17.38
C LEU A 44 -7.94 -7.47 17.11
N THR A 45 -7.08 -6.56 17.55
CA THR A 45 -7.34 -5.11 17.50
C THR A 45 -6.85 -4.43 16.23
N ALA A 46 -5.87 -5.02 15.52
CA ALA A 46 -5.31 -4.41 14.33
C ALA A 46 -6.34 -4.43 13.19
N LYS A 47 -6.50 -3.29 12.52
CA LYS A 47 -7.48 -3.11 11.44
C LYS A 47 -6.75 -2.73 10.16
N PHE A 48 -7.31 -3.15 9.03
CA PHE A 48 -6.83 -2.73 7.72
C PHE A 48 -7.81 -1.69 7.17
N ASP A 49 -7.29 -0.56 6.69
CA ASP A 49 -8.06 0.57 6.16
C ASP A 49 -8.29 0.48 4.64
N GLY A 50 -7.88 -0.63 4.00
CA GLY A 50 -8.05 -0.80 2.56
C GLY A 50 -6.96 -0.15 1.72
N HIS A 51 -5.90 0.36 2.36
CA HIS A 51 -4.81 1.08 1.73
C HIS A 51 -4.24 0.33 0.51
N ALA A 52 -4.17 1.05 -0.61
CA ALA A 52 -3.67 0.58 -1.88
C ALA A 52 -2.76 1.65 -2.51
N ASN A 53 -1.62 1.20 -3.02
CA ASN A 53 -0.65 2.05 -3.71
C ASN A 53 -0.34 1.44 -5.08
N CYS A 54 -0.64 2.17 -6.16
CA CYS A 54 -0.59 1.61 -7.52
C CYS A 54 0.19 2.50 -8.47
N TYR A 55 1.23 1.91 -9.08
CA TYR A 55 1.88 2.49 -10.27
C TYR A 55 1.12 2.13 -11.55
N ILE A 56 0.71 3.16 -12.30
CA ILE A 56 0.02 3.04 -13.58
C ILE A 56 0.97 3.49 -14.69
N GLU A 57 1.40 2.56 -15.54
CA GLU A 57 2.24 2.92 -16.70
C GLU A 57 1.37 3.55 -17.79
N THR A 58 1.77 4.72 -18.27
CA THR A 58 1.02 5.47 -19.28
C THR A 58 1.70 5.43 -20.65
N GLY A 59 2.89 4.85 -20.73
CA GLY A 59 3.70 4.75 -21.95
C GLY A 59 4.76 5.84 -22.07
N TYR A 60 5.57 5.78 -23.12
CA TYR A 60 6.64 6.76 -23.41
C TYR A 60 7.63 6.99 -22.25
N GLY A 61 7.89 5.94 -21.46
CA GLY A 61 8.74 6.02 -20.27
C GLY A 61 8.18 6.88 -19.15
N LYS A 62 6.84 7.01 -19.07
CA LYS A 62 6.15 7.73 -18.00
C LYS A 62 5.12 6.83 -17.30
N GLY A 63 4.84 7.18 -16.06
CA GLY A 63 3.82 6.54 -15.23
C GLY A 63 3.14 7.54 -14.30
N ALA A 64 2.01 7.13 -13.76
CA ALA A 64 1.31 7.78 -12.67
C ALA A 64 1.38 6.91 -11.41
N LEU A 65 1.23 7.55 -10.26
CA LEU A 65 1.12 6.89 -8.97
C LEU A 65 -0.19 7.33 -8.32
N ILE A 66 -0.95 6.37 -7.78
CA ILE A 66 -2.14 6.63 -6.98
C ILE A 66 -2.01 5.94 -5.63
N ASP A 67 -2.60 6.56 -4.62
CA ASP A 67 -2.55 6.14 -3.23
C ASP A 67 -3.91 6.47 -2.59
N PHE A 68 -4.61 5.46 -2.09
CA PHE A 68 -6.01 5.56 -1.64
C PHE A 68 -6.33 4.46 -0.62
N ASN A 69 -7.48 4.56 0.06
CA ASN A 69 -7.95 3.54 1.00
C ASN A 69 -9.49 3.42 0.92
N TYR A 70 -10.16 2.80 1.89
CA TYR A 70 -11.62 2.63 1.86
C TYR A 70 -12.40 3.95 1.89
N ASP A 71 -11.87 4.96 2.57
CA ASP A 71 -12.59 6.21 2.85
C ASP A 71 -12.11 7.37 1.97
N THR A 72 -10.90 7.25 1.40
CA THR A 72 -10.24 8.32 0.65
C THR A 72 -9.94 7.86 -0.75
N GLU A 73 -10.54 8.54 -1.73
CA GLU A 73 -10.20 8.39 -3.15
C GLU A 73 -8.78 8.89 -3.46
N PRO A 74 -8.20 8.52 -4.62
CA PRO A 74 -6.89 9.03 -5.01
C PRO A 74 -6.81 10.57 -5.03
N LEU A 75 -5.82 11.12 -4.31
CA LEU A 75 -5.59 12.56 -4.22
C LEU A 75 -4.26 12.98 -4.88
N PRO A 76 -4.16 14.22 -5.40
CA PRO A 76 -2.89 14.76 -5.87
C PRO A 76 -1.95 15.06 -4.70
N GLY A 77 -0.65 15.14 -4.96
CA GLY A 77 0.34 15.39 -3.91
C GLY A 77 1.70 14.78 -4.20
N THR A 78 2.45 14.51 -3.14
CA THR A 78 3.78 13.87 -3.18
C THR A 78 3.82 12.65 -2.26
N TYR A 79 4.56 11.62 -2.68
CA TYR A 79 4.74 10.36 -1.96
C TYR A 79 6.23 9.95 -1.96
N PRO A 80 6.73 9.25 -0.92
CA PRO A 80 6.07 8.93 0.35
C PRO A 80 6.10 10.06 1.37
N LEU A 81 6.93 11.09 1.15
CA LEU A 81 7.13 12.20 2.08
C LEU A 81 6.49 13.51 1.59
N PRO A 82 5.88 14.32 2.48
CA PRO A 82 5.32 15.63 2.12
C PRO A 82 6.36 16.58 1.53
N GLY A 83 6.11 17.12 0.33
CA GLY A 83 6.92 18.17 -0.31
C GLY A 83 8.32 17.75 -0.79
N ILE A 84 8.84 16.62 -0.32
CA ILE A 84 10.20 16.12 -0.62
C ILE A 84 10.14 14.77 -1.35
N GLY A 85 9.04 14.02 -1.22
CA GLY A 85 8.86 12.73 -1.88
C GLY A 85 8.98 12.85 -3.40
N PRO A 86 9.79 12.02 -4.06
CA PRO A 86 10.10 12.18 -5.49
C PRO A 86 8.89 11.86 -6.38
N PHE A 87 7.88 11.16 -5.86
CA PHE A 87 6.76 10.65 -6.65
C PHE A 87 5.56 11.59 -6.55
N GLY A 88 5.12 12.09 -7.70
CA GLY A 88 3.91 12.91 -7.79
C GLY A 88 2.67 12.03 -7.91
N LEU A 89 1.74 12.15 -6.96
CA LEU A 89 0.44 11.49 -7.04
C LEU A 89 -0.44 12.14 -8.10
N LEU A 90 -1.19 11.33 -8.85
CA LEU A 90 -2.00 11.73 -10.02
C LEU A 90 -1.23 12.50 -11.12
N LYS A 91 0.10 12.43 -11.12
CA LYS A 91 0.95 13.07 -12.14
C LYS A 91 1.57 12.06 -13.07
N ASN A 92 1.54 12.35 -14.36
CA ASN A 92 2.18 11.54 -15.38
C ASN A 92 3.66 11.94 -15.57
N THR A 93 4.59 11.22 -14.92
CA THR A 93 6.01 11.60 -14.86
C THR A 93 6.94 10.43 -15.18
N LYS A 94 8.16 10.75 -15.66
CA LYS A 94 9.24 9.76 -15.82
C LYS A 94 9.72 9.22 -14.47
N ILE A 95 9.66 10.05 -13.42
CA ILE A 95 10.12 9.64 -12.08
C ILE A 95 9.23 8.53 -11.54
N ASN A 96 7.91 8.63 -11.69
CA ASN A 96 6.98 7.56 -11.30
C ASN A 96 7.26 6.26 -12.08
N HIS A 97 7.56 6.33 -13.38
CA HIS A 97 7.98 5.17 -14.16
C HIS A 97 9.26 4.53 -13.59
N TYR A 98 10.29 5.32 -13.33
CA TYR A 98 11.52 4.79 -12.73
C TYR A 98 11.29 4.22 -11.34
N GLY A 99 10.41 4.84 -10.54
CA GLY A 99 9.95 4.31 -9.25
C GLY A 99 9.39 2.90 -9.38
N LYS A 100 8.47 2.67 -10.33
CA LYS A 100 7.94 1.33 -10.65
C LYS A 100 9.05 0.35 -11.06
N MET A 101 9.98 0.78 -11.90
CA MET A 101 11.07 -0.09 -12.36
C MET A 101 12.02 -0.48 -11.23
N ILE A 102 12.34 0.45 -10.32
CA ILE A 102 13.14 0.20 -9.11
C ILE A 102 12.38 -0.74 -8.17
N PHE A 103 11.06 -0.62 -8.09
CA PHE A 103 10.24 -1.48 -7.24
C PHE A 103 10.42 -2.97 -7.54
N ARG A 104 10.74 -3.36 -8.78
CA ARG A 104 11.11 -4.75 -9.12
C ARG A 104 12.26 -5.26 -8.25
N TRP A 105 13.30 -4.45 -8.03
CA TRP A 105 14.42 -4.85 -7.18
C TRP A 105 14.03 -4.90 -5.69
N ILE A 106 13.28 -3.88 -5.24
CA ILE A 106 12.74 -3.78 -3.86
C ILE A 106 11.92 -5.03 -3.54
N TYR A 107 11.07 -5.46 -4.46
CA TYR A 107 10.24 -6.65 -4.30
C TYR A 107 11.05 -7.89 -3.93
N TRP A 108 12.10 -8.21 -4.70
CA TRP A 108 12.91 -9.42 -4.47
C TRP A 108 13.87 -9.32 -3.28
N HIS A 109 14.38 -8.13 -2.97
CA HIS A 109 15.48 -7.96 -2.01
C HIS A 109 15.05 -7.42 -0.65
N ILE A 110 13.85 -6.84 -0.56
CA ILE A 110 13.29 -6.23 0.65
C ILE A 110 11.98 -6.94 1.01
N LEU A 111 10.94 -6.81 0.18
CA LEU A 111 9.58 -7.31 0.48
C LEU A 111 9.54 -8.83 0.71
N LEU A 112 10.01 -9.62 -0.26
CA LEU A 112 10.00 -11.08 -0.13
C LEU A 112 10.94 -11.62 0.95
N ARG A 113 11.89 -10.80 1.42
CA ARG A 113 12.77 -11.16 2.53
C ARG A 113 12.21 -10.76 3.89
N GLY A 114 11.02 -10.16 3.93
CA GLY A 114 10.39 -9.68 5.16
C GLY A 114 11.16 -8.54 5.84
N LYS A 115 11.92 -7.76 5.08
CA LYS A 115 12.59 -6.57 5.63
C LYS A 115 11.60 -5.43 5.75
N GLU A 116 11.73 -4.65 6.82
CA GLU A 116 10.91 -3.47 7.05
C GLU A 116 11.07 -2.44 5.92
N MET A 117 9.94 -1.86 5.52
CA MET A 117 9.88 -0.72 4.61
C MET A 117 9.47 0.53 5.40
N PRO A 118 9.99 1.72 5.06
CA PRO A 118 9.59 2.97 5.70
C PRO A 118 8.24 3.47 5.15
N ILE A 119 7.23 2.60 5.12
CA ILE A 119 5.87 2.87 4.64
C ILE A 119 4.92 2.20 5.60
N GLU A 120 3.94 2.94 6.12
CA GLU A 120 2.95 2.39 7.05
C GLU A 120 1.85 1.61 6.31
N ALA A 121 1.31 0.56 6.95
CA ALA A 121 0.16 -0.18 6.44
C ALA A 121 -1.08 0.70 6.23
N HIS A 122 -1.26 1.72 7.07
CA HIS A 122 -2.35 2.68 6.95
C HIS A 122 -2.01 3.81 6.00
N MET A 123 -3.00 4.23 5.21
CA MET A 123 -2.80 5.34 4.29
C MET A 123 -2.63 6.64 5.06
N THR A 124 -1.53 7.36 4.78
CA THR A 124 -1.28 8.68 5.35
C THR A 124 -1.81 9.80 4.44
N MET A 125 -2.41 10.82 5.06
CA MET A 125 -2.77 12.08 4.38
C MET A 125 -1.58 13.03 4.21
N ALA A 126 -0.43 12.70 4.79
CA ALA A 126 0.77 13.51 4.69
C ALA A 126 1.19 13.67 3.22
N GLY A 127 1.34 14.91 2.75
CA GLY A 127 1.77 15.22 1.38
C GLY A 127 0.66 15.18 0.33
N LYS A 128 -0.55 14.74 0.68
CA LYS A 128 -1.74 14.80 -0.19
C LYS A 128 -2.43 16.16 -0.08
N LYS A 129 -3.09 16.57 -1.16
CA LYS A 129 -3.85 17.83 -1.24
C LYS A 129 -5.32 17.52 -1.49
N ASN A 130 -6.21 18.28 -0.85
CA ASN A 130 -7.67 18.11 -0.95
C ASN A 130 -8.27 18.73 -2.24
N SER A 131 -7.48 19.38 -3.10
CA SER A 131 -7.92 19.91 -4.38
C SER A 131 -6.90 19.66 -5.49
N ILE A 132 -7.38 19.70 -6.74
CA ILE A 132 -6.61 19.43 -7.97
C ILE A 132 -5.80 20.66 -8.42
N ASP A 133 -5.80 21.75 -7.65
CA ASP A 133 -5.20 23.04 -8.00
C ASP A 133 -3.66 23.09 -7.86
#